data_AF-K0DW70-F1
#
_entry.id   AF-K0DW70-F1
#
_cell.length_a   1.000
_cell.length_b   1.000
_cell.length_c   1.000
_cell.angle_alpha   90.00
_cell.angle_beta   90.00
_cell.angle_gamma   90.00
#
_symmetry.space_group_name_H-M   'P 1'
#
loop_
_entity.id
_entity.type
_entity.pdbx_description
1 polymer ?
#
loop_
_entity_poly.entity_id
_entity_poly.type
_entity_poly.pdbx_seq_one_letter_code
_entity_poly.pdbx_strand_id
1 'polypeptide(L)'
;MTMTQDRITSAVVPEELRLNVLPYYLGRHYLTGESYVYDWASRLDSSYQGGLWHFFTLSNGGFYMAPAKASRVHVRWHLNGYSDMMGADAFGITVTLFALCHLAEKTLDDAIIERYHLLREFAVQHVESANILRAID
;
A
#
# COMPACT_ATOMS: atom_id res chain seq x y z
N MET A 1 -3.48 27.28 -11.23
CA MET A 1 -2.05 27.20 -10.88
C MET A 1 -1.67 25.73 -11.00
N THR A 2 -1.07 25.35 -12.13
CA THR A 2 -0.66 23.96 -12.39
C THR A 2 0.54 23.66 -11.51
N MET A 3 0.34 22.96 -10.39
CA MET A 3 1.48 22.36 -9.69
C MET A 3 2.01 21.25 -10.59
N THR A 4 3.18 21.49 -11.19
CA THR A 4 3.98 20.42 -11.78
C THR A 4 4.29 19.46 -10.65
N GLN A 5 3.51 18.40 -10.51
CA GLN A 5 3.73 17.40 -9.48
C GLN A 5 5.02 16.66 -9.87
N ASP A 6 6.06 16.82 -9.07
CA ASP A 6 7.33 16.12 -9.28
C ASP A 6 7.07 14.60 -9.31
N ARG A 7 7.80 13.90 -10.18
CA ARG A 7 7.62 12.46 -10.35
C ARG A 7 8.09 11.74 -9.09
N ILE A 8 7.18 11.07 -8.39
CA ILE A 8 7.51 10.27 -7.21
C ILE A 8 8.06 8.93 -7.68
N THR A 9 9.22 8.55 -7.15
CA THR A 9 9.90 7.30 -7.50
C THR A 9 9.88 6.34 -6.31
N SER A 10 9.85 5.04 -6.61
CA SER A 10 9.97 3.99 -5.60
C SER A 10 11.34 3.30 -5.69
N ALA A 11 11.86 2.89 -4.54
CA ALA A 11 13.07 2.09 -4.42
C ALA A 11 12.83 0.92 -3.48
N VAL A 12 13.30 -0.27 -3.86
CA VAL A 12 13.19 -1.48 -3.03
C VAL A 12 14.13 -1.37 -1.83
N VAL A 13 13.64 -1.74 -0.66
CA VAL A 13 14.43 -1.76 0.58
C VAL A 13 15.25 -3.06 0.66
N PRO A 14 16.58 -2.97 0.86
CA PRO A 14 17.44 -4.13 1.11
C PRO A 14 16.97 -4.97 2.29
N GLU A 15 17.22 -6.29 2.25
CA GLU A 15 16.72 -7.23 3.25
C GLU A 15 17.15 -6.88 4.68
N GLU A 16 18.39 -6.41 4.83
CA GLU A 16 19.00 -6.00 6.10
C GLU A 16 18.29 -4.83 6.79
N LEU A 17 17.56 -3.98 6.04
CA LEU A 17 16.85 -2.83 6.58
C LEU A 17 15.36 -3.11 6.83
N ARG A 18 14.82 -4.25 6.34
CA ARG A 18 13.37 -4.52 6.35
C ARG A 18 12.75 -4.49 7.74
N LEU A 19 13.44 -5.02 8.75
CA LEU A 19 12.96 -5.06 10.13
C LEU A 19 12.74 -3.67 10.73
N ASN A 20 13.40 -2.65 10.18
CA ASN A 20 13.31 -1.27 10.67
C ASN A 20 12.28 -0.43 9.91
N VAL A 21 11.76 -0.91 8.77
CA VAL A 21 10.85 -0.13 7.91
C VAL A 21 9.55 0.21 8.63
N LEU A 22 8.81 -0.79 9.09
CA LEU A 22 7.52 -0.55 9.73
C LEU A 22 7.65 0.20 11.05
N PRO A 23 8.61 -0.10 11.95
CA PRO A 23 8.85 0.73 13.12
C PRO A 23 9.17 2.19 12.79
N TYR A 24 9.91 2.45 11.71
CA TYR A 24 10.24 3.81 11.27
C TYR A 24 9.00 4.57 10.76
N TYR A 25 8.17 3.95 9.92
CA TYR A 25 7.04 4.64 9.29
C TYR A 25 5.78 4.68 10.14
N LEU A 26 5.53 3.64 10.94
CA LEU A 26 4.29 3.47 11.71
C LEU A 26 4.50 3.66 13.22
N GLY A 27 5.73 3.87 13.67
CA GLY A 27 6.07 4.07 15.07
C GLY A 27 5.57 2.91 15.94
N ARG A 28 4.91 3.23 17.05
CA ARG A 28 4.34 2.23 17.98
C ARG A 28 3.24 1.34 17.36
N HIS A 29 2.70 1.71 16.20
CA HIS A 29 1.58 1.01 15.56
C HIS A 29 2.02 -0.04 14.53
N TYR A 30 3.34 -0.28 14.40
CA TYR A 30 3.89 -1.10 13.33
C TYR A 30 3.35 -2.55 13.29
N LEU A 31 3.19 -3.22 14.45
CA LEU A 31 2.64 -4.58 14.51
C LEU A 31 1.17 -4.63 14.04
N THR A 32 0.37 -3.65 14.45
CA THR A 32 -1.03 -3.55 14.03
C THR A 32 -1.14 -3.24 12.55
N GLY A 33 -0.32 -2.32 12.05
CA GLY A 33 -0.27 -1.98 10.62
C GLY A 33 0.14 -3.15 9.75
N GLU A 34 1.17 -3.91 10.16
CA GLU A 34 1.58 -5.14 9.48
C GLU A 34 0.44 -6.17 9.44
N SER A 35 -0.22 -6.39 10.58
CA SER A 35 -1.38 -7.29 10.63
C SER A 35 -2.51 -6.84 9.70
N TYR A 36 -2.76 -5.54 9.58
CA TYR A 36 -3.78 -5.02 8.66
C TYR A 36 -3.42 -5.19 7.20
N VAL A 37 -2.14 -5.05 6.82
CA VAL A 37 -1.69 -5.35 5.46
C VAL A 37 -2.04 -6.78 5.08
N TYR A 38 -1.72 -7.75 5.94
CA TYR A 38 -2.02 -9.16 5.64
C TYR A 38 -3.51 -9.49 5.69
N ASP A 39 -4.27 -8.89 6.61
CA ASP A 39 -5.71 -9.07 6.68
C ASP A 39 -6.39 -8.54 5.41
N TRP A 40 -6.03 -7.33 4.97
CA TRP A 40 -6.53 -6.74 3.73
C TRP A 40 -6.13 -7.52 2.49
N ALA A 41 -4.90 -8.01 2.41
CA ALA A 41 -4.48 -8.87 1.31
C ALA A 41 -5.39 -10.11 1.17
N SER A 42 -5.73 -10.76 2.29
CA SER A 42 -6.62 -11.93 2.30
C SER A 42 -8.08 -11.61 1.95
N ARG A 43 -8.54 -10.40 2.25
CA ARG A 43 -9.91 -9.94 1.93
C ARG A 43 -10.04 -9.59 0.45
N LEU A 44 -8.99 -9.00 -0.11
CA LEU A 44 -8.97 -8.51 -1.49
C LEU A 44 -8.64 -9.60 -2.51
N ASP A 45 -7.88 -10.62 -2.12
CA ASP A 45 -7.58 -11.80 -2.94
C ASP A 45 -7.95 -13.07 -2.17
N SER A 46 -9.03 -13.75 -2.60
CA SER A 46 -9.48 -15.00 -1.97
C SER A 46 -8.54 -16.17 -2.19
N SER A 47 -7.59 -16.06 -3.13
CA SER A 47 -6.54 -17.05 -3.38
C SER A 47 -5.24 -16.73 -2.63
N TYR A 48 -5.22 -15.64 -1.85
CA TYR A 48 -4.05 -15.24 -1.08
C TYR A 48 -3.70 -16.28 -0.01
N GLN A 49 -2.47 -16.78 -0.06
CA GLN A 49 -1.94 -17.78 0.86
C GLN A 49 -0.79 -17.22 1.71
N GLY A 50 -0.67 -15.89 1.82
CA GLY A 50 0.53 -15.27 2.35
C GLY A 50 1.67 -15.21 1.33
N GLY A 51 2.88 -14.97 1.84
CA GLY A 51 4.10 -14.96 1.05
C GLY A 51 5.11 -13.93 1.53
N LEU A 52 6.22 -13.84 0.82
CA LEU A 52 7.21 -12.79 1.03
C LEU A 52 6.67 -11.46 0.48
N TRP A 53 6.86 -10.39 1.25
CA TRP A 53 6.58 -9.03 0.83
C TRP A 53 7.88 -8.24 0.73
N HIS A 54 7.98 -7.43 -0.33
CA HIS A 54 9.01 -6.42 -0.47
C HIS A 54 8.52 -5.10 0.10
N PHE A 55 9.44 -4.34 0.66
CA PHE A 55 9.22 -2.99 1.15
C PHE A 55 9.79 -2.00 0.16
N PHE A 56 9.10 -0.90 -0.04
CA PHE A 56 9.50 0.16 -0.94
C PHE A 56 9.44 1.50 -0.22
N THR A 57 10.48 2.31 -0.37
CA THR A 57 10.46 3.73 0.03
C THR A 57 10.13 4.60 -1.16
N LEU A 58 9.43 5.70 -0.92
CA LEU A 58 9.06 6.69 -1.93
C LEU A 58 9.91 7.96 -1.77
N SER A 59 10.23 8.61 -2.88
CA SER A 59 11.04 9.85 -2.87
C SER A 59 10.37 11.04 -2.17
N ASN A 60 9.04 10.99 -1.96
CA ASN A 60 8.30 11.97 -1.15
C ASN A 60 8.27 11.63 0.35
N GLY A 61 9.00 10.59 0.78
CA GLY A 61 9.02 10.13 2.18
C GLY A 61 7.91 9.15 2.54
N GLY A 62 7.08 8.73 1.59
CA GLY A 62 6.13 7.64 1.78
C GLY A 62 6.77 6.25 1.72
N PHE A 63 5.95 5.21 1.88
CA PHE A 63 6.36 3.82 1.73
C PHE A 63 5.19 2.96 1.29
N TYR A 64 5.47 1.76 0.78
CA TYR A 64 4.48 0.70 0.65
C TYR A 64 5.09 -0.68 0.72
N MET A 65 4.23 -1.68 0.79
CA MET A 65 4.61 -3.09 0.72
C MET A 65 3.93 -3.72 -0.50
N ALA A 66 4.61 -4.63 -1.18
CA ALA A 66 4.01 -5.44 -2.24
C ALA A 66 4.45 -6.90 -2.16
N PRO A 67 3.61 -7.87 -2.56
CA PRO A 67 4.02 -9.26 -2.65
C PRO A 67 5.19 -9.45 -3.61
N ALA A 68 6.13 -10.33 -3.26
CA ALA A 68 7.28 -10.67 -4.09
C ALA A 68 6.91 -11.48 -5.37
N LYS A 69 5.66 -11.96 -5.46
CA LYS A 69 5.19 -12.72 -6.62
C LYS A 69 4.97 -11.79 -7.82
N ALA A 70 5.47 -12.17 -8.99
CA ALA A 70 5.32 -11.39 -10.23
C ALA A 70 3.95 -11.58 -10.93
N SER A 71 3.11 -12.51 -10.47
CA SER A 71 1.84 -12.82 -11.10
C SER A 71 0.78 -11.75 -10.83
N ARG A 72 -0.07 -11.48 -11.82
CA ARG A 72 -1.27 -10.66 -11.61
C ARG A 72 -2.20 -11.33 -10.60
N VAL A 73 -2.85 -10.53 -9.77
CA VAL A 73 -3.76 -10.96 -8.70
C VAL A 73 -5.18 -10.56 -9.08
N HIS A 74 -6.16 -11.45 -8.86
CA HIS A 74 -7.57 -11.09 -9.02
C HIS A 74 -8.05 -10.40 -7.75
N VAL A 75 -8.27 -9.09 -7.84
CA VAL A 75 -8.62 -8.26 -6.70
C VAL A 75 -10.13 -8.02 -6.69
N ARG A 76 -10.78 -8.32 -5.57
CA ARG A 76 -12.22 -8.09 -5.38
C ARG A 76 -12.47 -7.31 -4.11
N TRP A 77 -13.26 -6.25 -4.21
CA TRP A 77 -13.76 -5.52 -3.06
C TRP A 77 -15.28 -5.41 -3.09
N HIS A 78 -15.91 -6.06 -2.12
CA HIS A 78 -17.36 -6.28 -2.14
C HIS A 78 -18.16 -5.03 -1.82
N LEU A 79 -17.59 -4.06 -1.10
CA LEU A 79 -18.33 -2.85 -0.69
C LEU A 79 -18.58 -1.87 -1.84
N ASN A 80 -17.63 -1.72 -2.77
CA ASN A 80 -17.79 -0.88 -3.96
C ASN A 80 -17.98 -1.71 -5.26
N GLY A 81 -18.07 -3.04 -5.15
CA GLY A 81 -18.26 -3.94 -6.28
C GLY A 81 -17.05 -4.05 -7.21
N TYR A 82 -15.88 -3.56 -6.77
CA TYR A 82 -14.66 -3.65 -7.55
C TYR A 82 -14.24 -5.10 -7.78
N SER A 83 -13.89 -5.45 -9.02
CA SER A 83 -13.38 -6.76 -9.40
C SER A 83 -12.56 -6.63 -10.68
N ASP A 84 -11.23 -6.64 -10.57
CA ASP A 84 -10.32 -6.58 -11.72
C ASP A 84 -8.98 -7.26 -11.41
N MET A 85 -8.14 -7.45 -12.42
CA MET A 85 -6.78 -7.96 -12.27
C MET A 85 -5.82 -6.80 -12.01
N MET A 86 -4.95 -6.95 -11.01
CA MET A 86 -3.86 -6.01 -10.73
C MET A 86 -2.50 -6.69 -10.88
N GLY A 87 -1.46 -5.94 -11.27
CA GLY A 87 -0.08 -6.36 -11.01
C GLY A 87 0.20 -6.43 -9.50
N ALA A 88 1.23 -7.18 -9.10
CA ALA A 88 1.58 -7.32 -7.68
C ALA A 88 1.95 -5.98 -7.03
N ASP A 89 2.59 -5.08 -7.78
CA ASP A 89 2.92 -3.73 -7.31
C ASP A 89 1.66 -2.90 -7.02
N ALA A 90 0.72 -2.84 -7.98
CA ALA A 90 -0.56 -2.15 -7.82
C ALA A 90 -1.39 -2.75 -6.67
N PHE A 91 -1.44 -4.08 -6.56
CA PHE A 91 -2.10 -4.75 -5.45
C PHE A 91 -1.48 -4.39 -4.11
N GLY A 92 -0.14 -4.36 -4.02
CA GLY A 92 0.58 -3.94 -2.82
C GLY A 92 0.26 -2.50 -2.40
N ILE A 93 0.25 -1.58 -3.37
CA ILE A 93 -0.16 -0.17 -3.14
C ILE A 93 -1.60 -0.13 -2.60
N THR A 94 -2.54 -0.82 -3.25
CA THR A 94 -3.95 -0.86 -2.82
C THR A 94 -4.09 -1.42 -1.40
N VAL A 95 -3.49 -2.57 -1.11
CA VAL A 95 -3.53 -3.18 0.22
C VAL A 95 -2.94 -2.25 1.28
N THR A 96 -1.79 -1.63 0.99
CA THR A 96 -1.14 -0.71 1.92
C THR A 96 -2.03 0.52 2.18
N LEU A 97 -2.69 1.07 1.16
CA LEU A 97 -3.64 2.18 1.32
C LEU A 97 -4.83 1.80 2.21
N PHE A 98 -5.43 0.62 2.01
CA PHE A 98 -6.50 0.11 2.88
C PHE A 98 -6.03 -0.08 4.32
N ALA A 99 -4.83 -0.61 4.52
CA ALA A 99 -4.25 -0.80 5.85
C ALA A 99 -3.97 0.53 6.56
N LEU A 100 -3.39 1.51 5.86
CA LEU A 100 -3.13 2.85 6.40
C LEU A 100 -4.43 3.60 6.71
N CYS A 101 -5.43 3.52 5.84
CA CYS A 101 -6.75 4.13 6.07
C CYS A 101 -7.40 3.56 7.34
N HIS A 102 -7.49 2.22 7.43
CA HIS A 102 -8.04 1.56 8.61
C HIS A 102 -7.24 1.86 9.88
N LEU A 103 -5.90 1.91 9.80
CA LEU A 103 -5.06 2.25 10.94
C LEU A 103 -5.26 3.70 11.39
N ALA A 104 -5.37 4.65 10.45
CA ALA A 104 -5.65 6.05 10.72
C ALA A 104 -7.01 6.23 11.41
N GLU A 105 -8.05 5.56 10.95
CA GLU A 105 -9.38 5.59 11.58
C GLU A 105 -9.37 5.07 13.03
N LYS A 106 -8.53 4.08 13.32
CA LYS A 106 -8.42 3.48 14.65
C LYS A 106 -7.56 4.28 15.62
N THR A 107 -6.50 4.90 15.13
CA THR A 107 -5.49 5.56 15.96
C THR A 107 -5.68 7.07 16.04
N LEU A 108 -6.32 7.67 15.03
CA LEU A 108 -6.41 9.13 14.83
C LEU A 108 -5.05 9.82 14.87
N ASP A 109 -4.00 9.10 14.45
CA ASP A 109 -2.63 9.59 14.43
C ASP A 109 -2.34 10.30 13.09
N ASP A 110 -2.10 11.61 13.17
CA ASP A 110 -1.81 12.47 12.01
C ASP A 110 -0.62 11.97 11.18
N ALA A 111 0.36 11.32 11.80
CA ALA A 111 1.50 10.76 11.08
C ALA A 111 1.05 9.62 10.15
N ILE A 112 0.10 8.78 10.58
CA ILE A 112 -0.45 7.68 9.75
C ILE A 112 -1.30 8.23 8.61
N ILE A 113 -2.09 9.28 8.88
CA ILE A 113 -2.86 10.00 7.87
C ILE A 113 -1.92 10.60 6.81
N GLU A 114 -0.81 11.22 7.23
CA GLU A 114 0.21 11.72 6.31
C GLU A 114 0.79 10.60 5.43
N ARG A 115 1.14 9.43 6.01
CA ARG A 115 1.63 8.28 5.23
C ARG A 115 0.63 7.81 4.18
N TYR A 116 -0.67 7.81 4.49
CA TYR A 116 -1.71 7.50 3.52
C TYR A 116 -1.70 8.49 2.35
N HIS A 117 -1.61 9.80 2.63
CA HIS A 117 -1.58 10.82 1.58
C HIS A 117 -0.31 10.71 0.71
N LEU A 118 0.86 10.50 1.31
CA LEU A 118 2.12 10.33 0.57
C LEU A 118 2.07 9.12 -0.38
N LEU A 119 1.49 8.01 0.06
CA LEU A 119 1.30 6.84 -0.80
C LEU A 119 0.25 7.08 -1.88
N ARG A 120 -0.84 7.79 -1.55
CA ARG A 120 -1.90 8.11 -2.52
C ARG A 120 -1.38 9.03 -3.63
N GLU A 121 -0.50 9.98 -3.32
CA GLU A 121 0.16 10.81 -4.34
C GLU A 121 0.97 9.98 -5.34
N PHE A 122 1.72 8.99 -4.85
CA PHE A 122 2.43 8.04 -5.71
C PHE A 122 1.46 7.18 -6.54
N ALA A 123 0.37 6.69 -5.92
CA ALA A 123 -0.63 5.86 -6.59
C ALA A 123 -1.29 6.56 -7.79
N VAL A 124 -1.51 7.88 -7.73
CA VAL A 124 -2.05 8.68 -8.84
C VAL A 124 -1.11 8.70 -10.05
N GLN A 125 0.21 8.60 -9.82
CA GLN A 125 1.22 8.60 -10.87
C GLN A 125 1.56 7.18 -11.40
N HIS A 126 0.99 6.13 -10.79
CA HIS A 126 1.26 4.74 -11.15
C HIS A 126 0.63 4.36 -12.51
N VAL A 127 1.24 3.43 -13.25
CA VAL A 127 0.73 3.00 -14.57
C VAL A 127 -0.65 2.34 -14.50
N GLU A 128 -0.97 1.69 -13.36
CA GLU A 128 -2.29 1.13 -13.06
C GLU A 128 -3.13 2.05 -12.13
N SER A 129 -2.88 3.37 -12.12
CA SER A 129 -3.54 4.32 -11.20
C SER A 129 -5.06 4.26 -11.23
N ALA A 130 -5.67 4.21 -12.43
CA ALA A 130 -7.11 4.09 -12.58
C ALA A 130 -7.66 2.84 -11.87
N ASN A 131 -6.90 1.75 -11.86
CA ASN A 131 -7.32 0.50 -11.22
C ASN A 131 -7.20 0.59 -9.69
N ILE A 132 -6.09 1.16 -9.20
CA ILE A 132 -5.85 1.40 -7.77
C ILE A 132 -6.92 2.35 -7.21
N LEU A 133 -7.17 3.48 -7.88
CA LEU A 133 -8.11 4.50 -7.42
C LEU A 133 -9.55 3.99 -7.38
N ARG A 134 -9.97 3.16 -8.36
CA ARG A 134 -11.28 2.51 -8.33
C ARG A 134 -11.43 1.48 -7.22
N ALA A 135 -10.33 0.85 -6.79
CA ALA A 135 -10.38 -0.13 -5.71
C ALA A 135 -10.59 0.54 -4.35
N ILE A 136 -10.04 1.74 -4.15
CA ILE A 136 -10.06 2.48 -2.86
C ILE A 136 -11.17 3.54 -2.76
N ASP A 137 -12.01 3.68 -3.79
CA ASP A 137 -13.19 4.56 -3.80
C ASP A 137 -14.28 4.04 -2.85
#